data_AF-A0A9Y3S481-F1
#
_entry.id   AF-A0A9Y3S481-F1
#
_cell.length_a   1.000
_cell.length_b   1.000
_cell.length_c   1.000
_cell.angle_alpha   90.00
_cell.angle_beta   90.00
_cell.angle_gamma   90.00
#
_symmetry.space_group_name_H-M   'P 1'
#
loop_
_entity.id
_entity.type
_entity.pdbx_description
1 polymer ?
#
loop_
_entity_poly.entity_id
_entity_poly.type
_entity_poly.pdbx_seq_one_letter_code
_entity_poly.pdbx_strand_id
1 'polypeptide(L)'
;MWDVVGKDKWKINNSMDRQYEPRPANAIVEDAKALVGKELRYDLVSFNCEHFVTKLRYGVAESPQVELAELFVMGGVRILAQAIRDTVAHRN
;
A
#
# COMPACT_ATOMS: atom_id res chain seq x y z
N MET A 1 -21.85 -3.76 3.37
CA MET A 1 -20.74 -3.90 4.35
C MET A 1 -20.64 -5.32 4.85
N TRP A 2 -21.70 -5.87 5.43
CA TRP A 2 -21.74 -7.25 5.93
C TRP A 2 -21.48 -8.31 4.85
N ASP A 3 -21.94 -8.08 3.62
CA ASP A 3 -21.67 -8.98 2.49
C ASP A 3 -20.18 -9.02 2.09
N VAL A 4 -19.42 -7.96 2.43
CA VAL A 4 -17.99 -7.86 2.10
C VAL A 4 -17.12 -8.38 3.25
N VAL A 5 -17.42 -7.97 4.49
CA VAL A 5 -16.62 -8.28 5.68
C VAL A 5 -16.98 -9.64 6.29
N GLY A 6 -18.22 -10.11 6.10
CA GLY A 6 -18.70 -11.35 6.71
C GLY A 6 -18.62 -11.30 8.24
N LYS A 7 -17.87 -12.24 8.83
CA LYS A 7 -17.68 -12.37 10.28
C LYS A 7 -16.35 -11.80 10.77
N ASP A 8 -15.53 -11.26 9.87
CA ASP A 8 -14.20 -10.77 10.22
C ASP A 8 -14.25 -9.43 10.96
N LYS A 9 -13.18 -9.15 11.71
CA LYS A 9 -13.02 -7.87 12.39
C LYS A 9 -12.65 -6.79 11.38
N TRP A 10 -13.19 -5.59 11.57
CA TRP A 10 -12.87 -4.42 10.77
C TRP A 10 -12.69 -3.19 11.66
N LYS A 11 -12.04 -2.17 11.11
CA LYS A 11 -11.91 -0.85 11.73
C LYS A 11 -11.88 0.23 10.64
N ILE A 12 -12.31 1.44 10.99
CA ILE A 12 -12.02 2.62 10.16
C ILE A 12 -10.52 2.92 10.31
N ASN A 13 -9.82 3.07 9.19
CA ASN A 13 -8.38 3.30 9.19
C ASN A 13 -7.97 4.34 8.13
N ASN A 14 -8.16 5.61 8.45
CA ASN A 14 -7.64 6.71 7.64
C ASN A 14 -6.18 7.00 8.06
N SER A 15 -5.28 6.05 7.80
CA SER A 15 -3.92 6.04 8.35
C SER A 15 -3.06 7.23 7.93
N MET A 16 -3.37 7.86 6.79
CA MET A 16 -2.57 8.92 6.19
C MET A 16 -3.15 10.33 6.38
N ASP A 17 -4.23 10.49 7.15
CA ASP A 17 -4.81 11.81 7.47
C ASP A 17 -3.81 12.74 8.19
N ARG A 18 -2.74 12.20 8.78
CA ARG A 18 -1.64 12.99 9.38
C ARG A 18 -0.62 13.49 8.36
N GLN A 19 -0.60 12.91 7.17
CA GLN A 19 0.38 13.19 6.12
C GLN A 19 -0.27 13.98 4.97
N TYR A 20 -1.53 13.69 4.66
CA TYR A 20 -2.29 14.28 3.57
C TYR A 20 -3.65 14.78 4.05
N GLU A 21 -4.04 15.96 3.58
CA GLU A 21 -5.41 16.45 3.74
C GLU A 21 -6.37 15.57 2.91
N PRO A 22 -7.43 15.00 3.52
CA PRO A 22 -8.40 14.23 2.76
C PRO A 22 -9.21 15.14 1.81
N ARG A 23 -9.56 14.60 0.65
CA ARG A 23 -10.47 15.25 -0.29
C ARG A 23 -11.86 15.46 0.34
N PRO A 24 -12.68 16.40 -0.19
CA PRO A 24 -14.06 16.57 0.24
C PRO A 24 -14.83 15.24 0.14
N ALA A 25 -15.56 14.88 1.20
CA ALA A 25 -16.20 13.58 1.32
C ALA A 25 -17.19 13.27 0.18
N ASN A 26 -17.92 14.29 -0.31
CA ASN A 26 -18.82 14.16 -1.46
C ASN A 26 -18.05 13.76 -2.73
N ALA A 27 -16.92 14.40 -3.01
CA ALA A 27 -16.10 14.10 -4.17
C ALA A 27 -15.52 12.68 -4.10
N ILE A 28 -15.10 12.22 -2.91
CA ILE A 28 -14.62 10.84 -2.70
C ILE A 28 -15.72 9.83 -3.05
N VAL A 29 -16.94 10.05 -2.53
CA VAL A 29 -18.07 9.14 -2.75
C VAL A 29 -18.53 9.15 -4.21
N GLU A 30 -18.57 10.31 -4.85
CA GLU A 30 -18.91 10.45 -6.26
C GLU A 30 -17.94 9.67 -7.16
N ASP A 31 -16.63 9.86 -6.96
CA ASP A 31 -15.61 9.15 -7.73
C ASP A 31 -15.66 7.64 -7.47
N ALA A 32 -15.82 7.21 -6.21
CA ALA A 32 -15.92 5.80 -5.86
C ALA A 32 -17.12 5.13 -6.57
N LYS A 33 -18.28 5.79 -6.59
CA LYS A 33 -19.47 5.32 -7.30
C LYS A 33 -19.24 5.26 -8.81
N ALA A 34 -18.56 6.25 -9.38
CA ALA A 34 -18.27 6.31 -10.81
C ALA A 34 -17.33 5.18 -11.29
N LEU A 35 -16.68 4.45 -10.38
CA LEU A 35 -15.80 3.31 -10.66
C LEU A 35 -16.48 1.95 -10.44
N VAL A 36 -17.68 1.90 -9.86
CA VAL A 36 -18.43 0.65 -9.67
C VAL A 36 -18.76 0.02 -11.03
N GLY A 37 -18.52 -1.29 -11.14
CA GLY A 37 -18.77 -2.05 -12.36
C GLY A 37 -17.72 -1.87 -13.47
N LYS A 38 -16.68 -1.04 -13.24
CA LYS A 38 -15.55 -0.92 -14.16
C LYS A 38 -14.46 -1.92 -13.81
N GLU A 39 -13.86 -2.52 -14.83
CA GLU A 39 -12.64 -3.29 -14.69
C GLU A 39 -11.44 -2.34 -14.66
N LEU A 40 -10.61 -2.46 -13.64
CA LEU A 40 -9.36 -1.72 -13.50
C LEU A 40 -8.20 -2.70 -13.50
N ARG A 41 -7.06 -2.31 -14.06
CA ARG A 41 -5.84 -3.12 -13.97
C ARG A 41 -5.45 -3.27 -12.51
N TYR A 42 -5.38 -4.50 -12.03
CA TYR A 42 -4.91 -4.81 -10.68
C TYR A 42 -3.46 -5.26 -10.73
N ASP A 43 -2.63 -4.70 -9.86
CA ASP A 43 -1.25 -5.14 -9.68
C ASP A 43 -0.89 -5.11 -8.19
N LEU A 44 -0.37 -6.23 -7.67
CA LEU A 44 -0.14 -6.40 -6.23
C LEU A 44 0.81 -5.36 -5.64
N VAL A 45 1.74 -4.86 -6.44
CA VAL A 45 2.81 -3.95 -5.99
C VAL A 45 2.48 -2.51 -6.37
N SER A 46 2.10 -2.27 -7.63
CA SER A 46 1.98 -0.93 -8.21
C SER A 46 0.56 -0.36 -8.21
N PHE A 47 -0.49 -1.19 -8.09
CA PHE A 47 -1.87 -0.71 -8.10
C PHE A 47 -2.84 -1.72 -7.49
N ASN A 48 -2.69 -1.94 -6.19
CA ASN A 48 -3.53 -2.84 -5.40
C ASN A 48 -4.73 -2.10 -4.75
N CYS A 49 -5.45 -2.79 -3.87
CA CYS A 49 -6.60 -2.22 -3.17
C CYS A 49 -6.26 -0.96 -2.35
N GLU A 50 -5.10 -0.92 -1.69
CA GLU A 50 -4.70 0.22 -0.86
C GLU A 50 -4.40 1.45 -1.73
N HIS A 51 -3.68 1.27 -2.83
CA HIS A 51 -3.45 2.32 -3.83
C HIS A 51 -4.75 2.91 -4.37
N PHE A 52 -5.74 2.05 -4.62
CA PHE A 52 -7.05 2.49 -5.10
C PHE A 52 -7.75 3.40 -4.09
N VAL A 53 -7.84 3.00 -2.82
CA VAL A 53 -8.56 3.78 -1.80
C VAL A 53 -7.80 5.03 -1.37
N THR A 54 -6.46 5.02 -1.37
CA THR A 54 -5.65 6.22 -1.07
C THR A 54 -5.74 7.23 -2.20
N LYS A 55 -5.75 6.79 -3.46
CA LYS A 55 -6.01 7.67 -4.61
C LYS A 55 -7.37 8.34 -4.51
N LEU A 56 -8.41 7.61 -4.12
CA LEU A 56 -9.74 8.19 -3.91
C LEU A 56 -9.75 9.20 -2.78
N ARG A 57 -9.16 8.87 -1.61
CA ARG A 57 -9.23 9.72 -0.41
C ARG A 57 -8.32 10.94 -0.45
N TYR A 58 -7.09 10.79 -0.93
CA TYR A 58 -6.05 11.81 -0.84
C TYR A 58 -5.62 12.36 -2.21
N GLY A 59 -6.08 11.76 -3.31
CA GLY A 59 -5.63 12.12 -4.66
C GLY A 59 -4.29 11.51 -5.07
N VAL A 60 -3.60 10.82 -4.16
CA VAL A 60 -2.32 10.14 -4.39
C VAL A 60 -2.46 8.64 -4.15
N ALA A 61 -1.91 7.83 -5.07
CA ALA A 61 -1.97 6.37 -4.99
C ALA A 61 -0.74 5.84 -4.27
N GLU A 62 -0.88 5.51 -2.99
CA GLU A 62 0.20 4.99 -2.14
C GLU A 62 -0.28 3.77 -1.35
N SER A 63 0.65 2.85 -1.04
CA SER A 63 0.39 1.67 -0.21
C SER A 63 1.52 1.49 0.80
N PRO A 64 1.33 1.92 2.07
CA PRO A 64 2.29 1.68 3.14
C PRO A 64 2.63 0.19 3.32
N GLN A 65 1.71 -0.72 2.96
CA GLN A 65 1.97 -2.17 2.97
C GLN A 65 3.08 -2.56 2.00
N VAL A 66 3.08 -2.00 0.79
CA VAL A 66 4.09 -2.25 -0.23
C VAL A 66 5.40 -1.57 0.15
N GLU A 67 5.36 -0.30 0.58
CA GLU A 67 6.55 0.43 1.02
C GLU A 67 7.31 -0.29 2.15
N LEU A 68 6.57 -0.81 3.12
CA LEU A 68 7.16 -1.57 4.22
C LEU A 68 7.79 -2.87 3.72
N ALA A 69 7.11 -3.59 2.82
CA ALA A 69 7.63 -4.84 2.25
C ALA A 69 8.91 -4.61 1.43
N GLU A 70 8.96 -3.55 0.62
CA GLU A 70 10.15 -3.16 -0.14
C GLU A 70 11.34 -2.86 0.76
N LEU A 71 11.12 -2.12 1.85
CA LEU A 71 12.17 -1.80 2.81
C LEU A 71 12.77 -3.07 3.45
N PHE A 72 11.93 -4.05 3.83
CA PHE A 72 12.40 -5.31 4.39
C PHE A 72 13.22 -6.13 3.39
N VAL A 73 12.78 -6.21 2.13
CA VAL A 73 13.51 -6.94 1.07
C VAL A 73 14.87 -6.29 0.81
N MET A 74 14.92 -4.96 0.62
CA MET A 74 16.17 -4.24 0.39
C MET A 74 17.13 -4.35 1.58
N GLY A 75 16.62 -4.24 2.81
CA GLY A 75 17.41 -4.41 4.02
C GLY A 75 18.06 -5.79 4.10
N GLY A 76 17.30 -6.85 3.84
CA GLY A 76 17.81 -8.23 3.83
C GLY A 76 18.90 -8.47 2.77
N VAL A 77 18.70 -7.98 1.54
CA VAL A 77 19.70 -8.09 0.47
C VAL A 77 21.00 -7.36 0.84
N ARG A 78 20.91 -6.16 1.43
CA ARG A 78 22.09 -5.38 1.83
C ARG A 78 22.89 -6.09 2.94
N ILE A 79 22.22 -6.67 3.92
CA ILE A 79 22.86 -7.44 5.00
C ILE A 79 23.59 -8.65 4.43
N LEU A 80 22.92 -9.44 3.56
CA LEU A 80 23.54 -10.62 2.94
C LEU A 80 24.76 -10.23 2.09
N ALA A 81 24.66 -9.18 1.27
CA ALA A 81 25.78 -8.71 0.46
C ALA A 81 26.98 -8.25 1.31
N GLN A 82 26.73 -7.63 2.48
CA GLN A 82 27.81 -7.28 3.41
C GLN A 82 28.43 -8.54 4.03
N ALA A 83 27.63 -9.49 4.51
CA ALA A 83 28.13 -10.74 5.06
C ALA A 83 28.97 -11.55 4.05
N ILE A 84 28.57 -11.57 2.77
CA ILE A 84 29.34 -12.16 1.68
C ILE A 84 30.67 -11.41 1.50
N ARG A 85 30.66 -10.08 1.45
CA ARG A 85 31.88 -9.27 1.36
C ARG A 85 32.83 -9.53 2.53
N ASP A 86 32.32 -9.56 3.76
CA ASP A 86 33.11 -9.79 4.97
C ASP A 86 33.70 -11.22 4.97
N THR A 87 32.93 -12.22 4.52
CA THR A 87 33.40 -13.60 4.40
C THR A 87 34.48 -13.76 3.34
N VAL A 88 34.37 -13.04 2.21
CA VAL A 88 35.40 -13.02 1.16
C VAL A 88 36.64 -12.26 1.62
N ALA A 89 36.47 -11.14 2.34
CA ALA A 89 37.57 -10.36 2.89
C ALA A 89 38.37 -11.12 3.96
N HIS A 90 37.72 -11.97 4.77
CA HIS A 90 38.37 -12.84 5.74
C HIS A 90 39.10 -14.05 5.12
N ARG A 91 38.85 -14.36 3.84
CA ARG A 91 39.46 -15.49 3.12
C ARG A 91 40.71 -15.11 2.32
N ASN A 92 41.06 -13.82 2.26
CA ASN A 92 42.27 -13.29 1.62
C ASN A 92 43.25 -12.78 2.68
#